data_AF-A0A803NQF7-F1
#
_entry.id   AF-A0A803NQF7-F1
#
_cell.length_a   1.000
_cell.length_b   1.000
_cell.length_c   1.000
_cell.angle_alpha   90.00
_cell.angle_beta   90.00
_cell.angle_gamma   90.00
#
_symmetry.space_group_name_H-M   'P 1'
#
loop_
_entity.id
_entity.type
_entity.pdbx_description
1 polymer ?
#
loop_
_entity_poly.entity_id
_entity_poly.type
_entity_poly.pdbx_seq_one_letter_code
_entity_poly.pdbx_strand_id
1 'polypeptide(L)'
;MKNRTPSEDRKGKGIGVPDSVNMKRRNQNPNNTRKGLSLEAFAHARSNRSHYNPASIKKQQEFYKNAKYVSKFKKSMKQQGLSSASMPSEKNKKSQNKTKVSLREIYEKKREEEEKARMEKEAAIQAKKEEIDKANAQRKATREKMFKKTRSGQPVMKYRIEHLLETIQGSKIYS
;
A
#
# COMPACT_ATOMS: atom_id res chain seq x y z
N MET A 1 32.61 46.90 -48.50
CA MET A 1 34.07 47.09 -48.39
C MET A 1 34.44 47.21 -46.92
N LYS A 2 35.40 46.39 -46.47
CA LYS A 2 36.26 46.53 -45.26
C LYS A 2 35.57 46.47 -43.88
N ASN A 3 36.07 45.84 -42.82
CA ASN A 3 37.10 44.83 -42.56
C ASN A 3 36.90 44.38 -41.09
N ARG A 4 37.18 43.11 -40.77
CA ARG A 4 37.36 42.60 -39.40
C ARG A 4 38.78 42.94 -38.91
N THR A 5 38.93 43.16 -37.60
CA THR A 5 40.07 42.62 -36.81
C THR A 5 39.61 42.21 -35.40
N PRO A 6 40.26 41.19 -34.79
CA PRO A 6 39.82 40.50 -33.58
C PRO A 6 40.60 40.95 -32.33
N SER A 7 40.08 40.67 -31.13
CA SER A 7 40.95 40.54 -29.95
C SER A 7 40.57 39.31 -29.14
N GLU A 8 41.62 38.68 -28.67
CA GLU A 8 41.68 37.40 -27.97
C GLU A 8 41.09 37.49 -26.56
N ASP A 9 40.57 36.36 -26.08
CA ASP A 9 41.03 35.81 -24.80
C ASP A 9 40.60 34.34 -24.70
N ARG A 10 41.58 33.45 -24.88
CA ARG A 10 41.50 32.04 -24.51
C ARG A 10 41.96 31.92 -23.07
N LYS A 11 41.14 31.43 -22.11
CA LYS A 11 41.63 30.58 -21.00
C LYS A 11 40.56 29.62 -20.47
N GLY A 12 40.87 28.33 -20.57
CA GLY A 12 40.68 27.36 -19.48
C GLY A 12 39.32 26.70 -19.30
N LYS A 13 39.07 25.58 -20.00
CA LYS A 13 38.14 24.54 -19.55
C LYS A 13 38.72 23.86 -18.30
N GLY A 14 38.32 24.33 -17.12
CA GLY A 14 38.45 23.62 -15.86
C GLY A 14 37.21 22.76 -15.63
N ILE A 15 37.39 21.45 -15.47
CA ILE A 15 36.34 20.48 -15.16
C ILE A 15 35.85 20.79 -13.73
N GLY A 16 34.70 21.47 -13.64
CA GLY A 16 34.06 21.83 -12.39
C GLY A 16 33.47 20.62 -11.69
N VAL A 17 34.10 20.22 -10.59
CA VAL A 17 33.56 19.37 -9.53
C VAL A 17 32.15 19.86 -9.15
N PRO A 18 31.13 18.99 -9.02
CA PRO A 18 29.80 19.45 -8.62
C PRO A 18 29.82 19.92 -7.17
N ASP A 19 29.28 21.12 -6.94
CA ASP A 19 29.11 21.75 -5.64
C ASP A 19 28.58 20.76 -4.60
N SER A 20 29.34 20.60 -3.51
CA SER A 20 28.90 19.86 -2.34
C SER A 20 27.62 20.51 -1.80
N VAL A 21 26.49 19.84 -1.98
CA VAL A 21 25.19 20.28 -1.48
C VAL A 21 25.28 20.35 0.04
N ASN A 22 25.50 21.55 0.57
CA ASN A 22 25.45 21.83 2.00
C ASN A 22 24.04 21.56 2.51
N MET A 23 23.77 20.34 2.96
CA MET A 23 22.53 20.03 3.66
C MET A 23 22.60 20.65 5.06
N LYS A 24 22.06 21.86 5.19
CA LYS A 24 21.79 22.50 6.49
C LYS A 24 20.95 21.53 7.31
N ARG A 25 21.57 20.87 8.31
CA ARG A 25 20.89 19.93 9.20
C ARG A 25 19.79 20.69 9.95
N ARG A 26 18.53 20.52 9.53
CA ARG A 26 17.39 20.92 10.37
C ARG A 26 17.42 20.02 11.60
N ASN A 27 17.60 20.64 12.77
CA ASN A 27 17.31 20.01 14.06
C ASN A 27 15.84 19.57 14.05
N GLN A 28 15.61 18.28 13.77
CA GLN A 28 14.33 17.66 14.05
C GLN A 28 14.32 17.34 15.53
N ASN A 29 13.58 18.15 16.30
CA ASN A 29 13.33 17.89 17.71
C ASN A 29 12.77 16.45 17.88
N PRO A 30 13.39 15.59 18.72
CA PRO A 30 12.96 14.20 18.88
C PRO A 30 11.60 14.06 19.60
N ASN A 31 11.01 15.16 20.07
CA ASN A 31 9.72 15.20 20.76
C ASN A 31 8.50 15.07 19.83
N ASN A 32 8.68 14.94 18.51
CA ASN A 32 7.56 14.73 17.57
C ASN A 32 7.31 13.24 17.22
N THR A 33 7.80 12.31 18.05
CA THR A 33 7.59 10.86 17.86
C THR A 33 6.22 10.37 18.33
N ARG A 34 5.34 11.26 18.82
CA ARG A 34 3.99 10.92 19.31
C ARG A 34 2.85 11.72 18.66
N LYS A 35 3.07 12.41 17.55
CA LYS A 35 2.01 13.07 16.80
C LYS A 35 1.85 12.36 15.47
N GLY A 36 0.65 11.86 15.19
CA GLY A 36 0.32 11.22 13.93
C GLY A 36 0.65 12.11 12.73
N LEU A 37 0.54 11.53 11.53
CA LEU A 37 0.84 12.20 10.26
C LEU A 37 0.30 13.64 10.26
N SER A 38 1.14 14.60 9.87
CA SER A 38 0.74 16.01 9.83
C SER A 38 -0.48 16.19 8.93
N LEU A 39 -1.32 17.18 9.22
CA LEU A 39 -2.46 17.54 8.37
C LEU A 39 -2.02 17.78 6.92
N GLU A 40 -0.83 18.37 6.75
CA GLU A 40 -0.15 18.55 5.48
C GLU A 40 0.15 17.19 4.79
N ALA A 41 0.69 16.20 5.52
CA ALA A 41 0.90 14.85 4.98
C ALA A 41 -0.43 14.18 4.57
N PHE A 42 -1.51 14.40 5.32
CA PHE A 42 -2.83 13.87 5.00
C PHE A 42 -3.46 14.55 3.77
N ALA A 43 -3.29 15.86 3.63
CA ALA A 43 -3.74 16.63 2.47
C ALA A 43 -2.97 16.22 1.19
N HIS A 44 -1.65 16.07 1.29
CA HIS A 44 -0.79 15.64 0.18
C HIS A 44 -1.00 14.19 -0.24
N ALA A 45 -1.52 13.32 0.63
CA ALA A 45 -1.86 11.93 0.28
C ALA A 45 -2.95 11.85 -0.80
N ARG A 46 -3.80 12.87 -0.94
CA ARG A 46 -4.86 12.92 -1.96
C ARG A 46 -4.55 13.84 -3.14
N SER A 47 -3.71 14.87 -2.96
CA SER A 47 -3.52 15.94 -3.96
C SER A 47 -2.31 15.78 -4.88
N ASN A 48 -1.38 14.88 -4.56
CA ASN A 48 -0.22 14.68 -5.43
C ASN A 48 -0.61 13.76 -6.59
N ARG A 49 -0.77 14.36 -7.78
CA ARG A 49 -0.72 13.71 -9.10
C ARG A 49 0.70 13.15 -9.40
N SER A 50 1.39 12.69 -8.36
CA SER A 50 2.70 12.07 -8.44
C SER A 50 2.48 10.70 -9.05
N HIS A 51 3.09 10.49 -10.22
CA HIS A 51 2.85 9.32 -11.06
C HIS A 51 3.25 8.08 -10.28
N TYR A 52 2.24 7.35 -9.80
CA TYR A 52 2.41 6.11 -9.04
C TYR A 52 3.19 5.12 -9.91
N ASN A 53 4.49 4.99 -9.63
CA ASN A 53 5.36 4.03 -10.28
C ASN A 53 5.67 2.89 -9.30
N PRO A 54 5.03 1.71 -9.45
CA PRO A 54 5.20 0.61 -8.51
C PRO A 54 6.66 0.10 -8.45
N ALA A 55 7.45 0.24 -9.52
CA ALA A 55 8.85 -0.18 -9.53
C ALA A 55 9.72 0.69 -8.60
N SER A 56 9.51 2.01 -8.62
CA SER A 56 10.22 2.95 -7.75
C SER A 56 9.91 2.72 -6.27
N ILE A 57 8.64 2.44 -5.96
CA ILE A 57 8.18 2.15 -4.60
C ILE A 57 8.78 0.82 -4.12
N LYS A 58 8.78 -0.22 -4.95
CA LYS A 58 9.42 -1.51 -4.62
C LYS A 58 10.90 -1.33 -4.32
N LYS A 59 11.64 -0.62 -5.19
CA LYS A 59 13.07 -0.33 -5.00
C LYS A 59 13.35 0.41 -3.68
N GLN A 60 12.52 1.41 -3.34
CA GLN A 60 12.66 2.14 -2.09
C GLN A 60 12.38 1.25 -0.88
N GLN A 61 11.34 0.42 -0.92
CA GLN A 61 11.02 -0.53 0.16
C GLN A 61 12.15 -1.55 0.36
N GLU A 62 12.69 -2.10 -0.72
CA GLU A 62 13.82 -3.04 -0.67
C GLU A 62 15.06 -2.39 -0.08
N PHE A 63 15.39 -1.17 -0.48
CA PHE A 63 16.50 -0.41 0.09
C PHE A 63 16.35 -0.26 1.62
N TYR A 64 15.16 0.12 2.10
CA TYR A 64 14.90 0.22 3.54
C TYR A 64 14.97 -1.12 4.26
N LYS A 65 14.44 -2.20 3.67
CA LYS A 65 14.55 -3.56 4.22
C LYS A 65 16.01 -3.97 4.35
N ASN A 66 16.81 -3.76 3.31
CA ASN A 66 18.22 -4.10 3.29
C ASN A 66 19.01 -3.29 4.31
N ALA A 67 18.79 -1.97 4.38
CA ALA A 67 19.42 -1.12 5.39
C ALA A 67 19.08 -1.58 6.82
N LYS A 68 17.84 -2.00 7.06
CA LYS A 68 17.40 -2.58 8.34
C LYS A 68 18.12 -3.88 8.65
N TYR A 69 18.28 -4.78 7.67
CA TYR A 69 19.00 -6.03 7.86
C TYR A 69 20.50 -5.82 8.13
N VAL A 70 21.16 -4.94 7.36
CA VAL A 70 22.55 -4.55 7.61
C VAL A 70 22.72 -3.96 9.01
N SER A 71 21.80 -3.10 9.44
CA SER A 71 21.84 -2.51 10.78
C SER A 71 21.65 -3.55 11.87
N LYS A 72 20.72 -4.50 11.69
CA LYS A 72 20.51 -5.62 12.62
C LYS A 72 21.76 -6.50 12.71
N PHE A 73 22.35 -6.84 11.57
CA PHE A 73 23.57 -7.65 11.49
C PHE A 73 24.76 -6.95 12.17
N LYS A 74 24.99 -5.66 11.87
CA LYS A 74 26.03 -4.88 12.55
C LYS A 74 25.82 -4.82 14.07
N LYS A 75 24.57 -4.72 14.53
CA LYS A 75 24.23 -4.77 15.96
C LYS A 75 24.52 -6.14 16.58
N SER A 76 24.14 -7.24 15.92
CA SER A 76 24.44 -8.59 16.42
C SER A 76 25.94 -8.87 16.44
N MET A 77 26.68 -8.42 15.42
CA MET A 77 28.14 -8.52 15.39
C MET A 77 28.80 -7.74 16.53
N LYS A 78 28.30 -6.53 16.82
CA LYS A 78 28.76 -5.74 17.98
C LYS A 78 28.45 -6.44 19.32
N GLN A 79 27.28 -7.06 19.45
CA GLN A 79 26.90 -7.83 20.64
C GLN A 79 27.75 -9.10 20.81
N GLN A 80 28.18 -9.70 19.71
CA GLN A 80 29.10 -10.84 19.71
C GLN A 80 30.57 -10.43 19.92
N GLY A 81 30.86 -9.13 20.12
CA GLY A 81 32.22 -8.63 20.31
C GLY A 81 33.08 -8.63 19.04
N LEU A 82 32.50 -8.97 17.89
CA LEU A 82 33.16 -9.05 16.58
C LEU A 82 33.09 -7.68 15.90
N SER A 83 33.53 -6.62 16.58
CA SER A 83 33.85 -5.36 15.89
C SER A 83 35.20 -5.54 15.20
N SER A 84 35.24 -5.33 13.88
CA SER A 84 36.40 -5.43 13.02
C SER A 84 37.49 -4.40 13.39
N ALA A 85 38.17 -4.69 14.48
CA ALA A 85 39.49 -4.21 14.86
C ALA A 85 40.21 -5.34 15.63
N SER A 86 40.06 -6.59 15.18
CA SER A 86 40.84 -7.78 15.57
C SER A 86 40.08 -9.05 15.15
N MET A 87 40.69 -9.89 14.31
CA MET A 87 40.34 -11.32 14.26
C MET A 87 40.91 -11.95 15.55
N PRO A 88 40.16 -12.77 16.30
CA PRO A 88 40.43 -14.21 16.25
C PRO A 88 39.27 -15.17 16.63
N SER A 89 39.46 -16.43 16.21
CA SER A 89 39.14 -17.68 16.91
C SER A 89 37.67 -18.05 17.21
N GLU A 90 37.27 -19.16 16.59
CA GLU A 90 36.27 -20.12 17.06
C GLU A 90 36.28 -20.28 18.57
N LYS A 91 35.14 -20.10 19.26
CA LYS A 91 34.80 -20.85 20.48
C LYS A 91 33.29 -21.06 20.60
N ASN A 92 32.94 -22.35 20.49
CA ASN A 92 31.69 -22.96 20.92
C ASN A 92 31.17 -22.44 22.26
N LYS A 93 29.92 -22.00 22.32
CA LYS A 93 29.10 -22.05 23.55
C LYS A 93 27.68 -22.48 23.21
N LYS A 94 27.44 -23.79 23.35
CA LYS A 94 26.12 -24.42 23.46
C LYS A 94 25.44 -23.84 24.71
N SER A 95 24.29 -23.19 24.56
CA SER A 95 23.42 -22.94 25.71
C SER A 95 21.94 -22.97 25.34
N GLN A 96 21.22 -23.73 26.16
CA GLN A 96 19.81 -23.61 26.50
C GLN A 96 18.82 -24.33 25.59
N ASN A 97 18.53 -25.56 26.00
CA ASN A 97 17.27 -26.25 25.74
C ASN A 97 16.12 -25.44 26.37
N LYS A 98 15.51 -24.56 25.58
CA LYS A 98 14.15 -24.08 25.79
C LYS A 98 13.29 -24.75 24.73
N THR A 99 12.43 -25.67 25.16
CA THR A 99 11.26 -26.22 24.43
C THR A 99 11.34 -26.09 22.91
N LYS A 100 12.01 -27.05 22.28
CA LYS A 100 12.13 -27.16 20.82
C LYS A 100 10.80 -27.65 20.26
N VAL A 101 9.81 -26.76 20.12
CA VAL A 101 8.80 -26.95 19.08
C VAL A 101 9.61 -27.11 17.79
N SER A 102 9.49 -28.25 17.12
CA SER A 102 10.35 -28.51 15.97
C SER A 102 10.12 -27.41 14.93
N LEU A 103 11.18 -26.98 14.25
CA LEU A 103 11.08 -25.94 13.24
C LEU A 103 9.97 -26.28 12.22
N ARG A 104 9.81 -27.59 11.97
CA ARG A 104 8.77 -28.21 11.14
C ARG A 104 7.35 -27.93 11.64
N GLU A 105 7.07 -28.12 12.93
CA GLU A 105 5.75 -27.84 13.52
C GLU A 105 5.33 -26.37 13.38
N ILE A 106 6.29 -25.43 13.43
CA ILE A 106 6.00 -24.00 13.24
C ILE A 106 5.58 -23.70 11.79
N TYR A 107 6.23 -24.35 10.82
CA TYR A 107 5.88 -24.20 9.41
C TYR A 107 4.54 -24.85 9.07
N GLU A 108 4.27 -26.04 9.61
CA GLU A 108 3.01 -26.76 9.42
C GLU A 108 1.84 -25.95 9.99
N LYS A 109 1.94 -25.47 11.24
CA LYS A 109 0.92 -24.60 11.85
C LYS A 109 0.66 -23.31 11.07
N LYS A 110 1.72 -22.64 10.60
CA LYS A 110 1.57 -21.41 9.81
C LYS A 110 0.86 -21.67 8.48
N ARG A 111 1.12 -22.81 7.84
CA ARG A 111 0.46 -23.19 6.59
C ARG A 111 -1.02 -23.49 6.80
N GLU A 112 -1.34 -24.23 7.85
CA GLU A 112 -2.73 -24.55 8.23
C GLU A 112 -3.54 -23.28 8.54
N GLU A 113 -2.96 -22.35 9.29
CA GLU A 113 -3.58 -21.04 9.58
C GLU A 113 -3.80 -20.21 8.31
N GLU A 114 -2.84 -20.21 7.39
CA GLU A 114 -2.96 -19.47 6.12
C GLU A 114 -4.02 -20.10 5.20
N GLU A 115 -4.05 -21.43 5.09
CA GLU A 115 -5.06 -22.15 4.30
C GLU A 115 -6.47 -21.92 4.87
N LYS A 116 -6.61 -21.96 6.21
CA LYS A 116 -7.88 -21.64 6.88
C LYS A 116 -8.31 -20.20 6.64
N ALA A 117 -7.39 -19.24 6.75
CA ALA A 117 -7.68 -17.83 6.49
C ALA A 117 -8.03 -17.56 5.01
N ARG A 118 -7.51 -18.36 4.07
CA ARG A 118 -7.92 -18.30 2.66
C ARG A 118 -9.34 -18.80 2.47
N MET A 119 -9.68 -19.95 3.06
CA MET A 119 -11.04 -20.52 2.97
C MET A 119 -12.09 -19.60 3.59
N GLU A 120 -11.83 -19.01 4.76
CA GLU A 120 -12.76 -18.07 5.41
C GLU A 120 -13.00 -16.81 4.56
N LYS A 121 -11.93 -16.27 3.94
CA LYS A 121 -12.05 -15.12 3.03
C LYS A 121 -12.82 -15.47 1.77
N GLU A 122 -12.56 -16.63 1.18
CA GLU A 122 -13.25 -17.06 -0.02
C GLU A 122 -14.74 -17.29 0.25
N ALA A 123 -15.10 -17.92 1.37
CA ALA A 123 -16.48 -18.07 1.80
C ALA A 123 -17.17 -16.72 2.01
N ALA A 124 -16.51 -15.76 2.65
CA ALA A 124 -17.05 -14.41 2.84
C ALA A 124 -17.25 -13.66 1.51
N ILE A 125 -16.36 -13.86 0.54
CA ILE A 125 -16.48 -13.27 -0.80
C ILE A 125 -17.65 -13.91 -1.56
N GLN A 126 -17.78 -15.24 -1.50
CA GLN A 126 -18.87 -15.97 -2.15
C GLN A 126 -20.23 -15.54 -1.57
N ALA A 127 -20.36 -15.46 -0.24
CA ALA A 127 -21.59 -15.00 0.40
C ALA A 127 -21.98 -13.58 -0.04
N LYS A 128 -21.02 -12.65 -0.06
CA LYS A 128 -21.27 -11.28 -0.56
C LYS A 128 -21.65 -11.25 -2.04
N LYS A 129 -21.03 -12.10 -2.85
CA LYS A 129 -21.34 -12.19 -4.29
C LYS A 129 -22.77 -12.67 -4.49
N GLU A 130 -23.19 -13.71 -3.78
CA GLU A 130 -24.57 -14.21 -3.84
C GLU A 130 -25.60 -13.17 -3.39
N GLU A 131 -25.30 -12.41 -2.33
CA GLU A 131 -26.17 -11.33 -1.87
C GLU A 131 -26.34 -10.24 -2.95
N ILE A 132 -25.23 -9.82 -3.56
CA ILE A 132 -25.23 -8.84 -4.66
C ILE A 132 -26.01 -9.38 -5.86
N ASP A 133 -25.79 -10.64 -6.24
CA ASP A 133 -26.45 -11.26 -7.38
C ASP A 133 -27.96 -11.39 -7.15
N LYS A 134 -28.39 -11.73 -5.92
CA LYS A 134 -29.81 -11.74 -5.52
C LYS A 134 -30.42 -10.34 -5.60
N ALA A 135 -29.77 -9.33 -5.04
CA ALA A 135 -30.25 -7.94 -5.11
C ALA A 135 -30.33 -7.43 -6.55
N ASN A 136 -29.34 -7.76 -7.38
CA ASN A 136 -29.34 -7.42 -8.80
C ASN A 136 -30.43 -8.15 -9.58
N ALA A 137 -30.69 -9.43 -9.29
CA ALA A 137 -31.78 -10.19 -9.89
C ALA A 137 -33.14 -9.58 -9.55
N GLN A 138 -33.35 -9.19 -8.28
CA GLN A 138 -34.56 -8.47 -7.87
C GLN A 138 -34.72 -7.13 -8.60
N ARG A 139 -33.66 -6.31 -8.65
CA ARG A 139 -33.66 -5.04 -9.39
C ARG A 139 -33.97 -5.23 -10.87
N LYS A 140 -33.41 -6.27 -11.50
CA LYS A 140 -33.65 -6.57 -12.91
C LYS A 140 -35.10 -6.99 -13.14
N ALA A 141 -35.66 -7.82 -12.28
CA ALA A 141 -37.05 -8.27 -12.37
C ALA A 141 -38.06 -7.12 -12.17
N THR A 142 -37.84 -6.25 -11.17
CA THR A 142 -38.68 -5.06 -10.97
C THR A 142 -38.57 -4.11 -12.15
N ARG A 143 -37.34 -3.88 -12.63
CA ARG A 143 -37.06 -3.05 -13.81
C ARG A 143 -37.79 -3.56 -15.05
N GLU A 144 -37.68 -4.86 -15.34
CA GLU A 144 -38.33 -5.48 -16.49
C GLU A 144 -39.87 -5.33 -16.43
N LYS A 145 -40.47 -5.54 -15.25
CA LYS A 145 -41.91 -5.30 -15.03
C LYS A 145 -42.29 -3.83 -15.29
N MET A 146 -41.52 -2.88 -14.77
CA MET A 146 -41.79 -1.43 -14.93
C MET A 146 -41.62 -0.92 -16.37
N PHE A 147 -40.77 -1.58 -17.17
CA PHE A 147 -40.53 -1.25 -18.58
C PHE A 147 -41.45 -1.97 -19.55
N LYS A 148 -42.38 -2.81 -19.08
CA LYS A 148 -43.41 -3.39 -19.95
C LYS A 148 -44.22 -2.28 -20.62
N LYS A 149 -44.49 -2.44 -21.91
CA LYS A 149 -45.21 -1.49 -22.75
C LYS A 149 -46.54 -2.07 -23.23
N THR A 150 -47.52 -1.20 -23.43
CA THR A 150 -48.78 -1.49 -24.11
C THR A 150 -48.54 -1.62 -25.62
N ARG A 151 -49.57 -2.02 -26.36
CA ARG A 151 -49.52 -2.12 -27.84
C ARG A 151 -49.11 -0.80 -28.52
N SER A 152 -49.43 0.35 -27.91
CA SER A 152 -49.06 1.69 -28.41
C SER A 152 -47.68 2.16 -27.93
N GLY A 153 -46.93 1.32 -27.22
CA GLY A 153 -45.57 1.65 -26.74
C GLY A 153 -45.51 2.45 -25.44
N GLN A 154 -46.66 2.81 -24.87
CA GLN A 154 -46.73 3.47 -23.56
C GLN A 154 -46.41 2.48 -22.45
N PRO A 155 -45.78 2.90 -21.34
CA PRO A 155 -45.54 2.01 -20.22
C PRO A 155 -46.85 1.52 -19.60
N VAL A 156 -46.89 0.24 -19.23
CA VAL A 156 -48.05 -0.35 -18.57
C VAL A 156 -48.15 0.21 -17.16
N MET A 157 -49.12 1.11 -16.94
CA MET A 157 -49.25 1.87 -15.68
C MET A 157 -49.53 0.98 -14.45
N LYS A 158 -50.16 -0.19 -14.64
CA LYS A 158 -50.40 -1.17 -13.57
C LYS A 158 -49.12 -1.45 -12.76
N TYR A 159 -48.02 -1.83 -13.43
CA TYR A 159 -46.77 -2.18 -12.75
C TYR A 159 -46.07 -0.99 -12.11
N ARG A 160 -46.26 0.23 -12.65
CA ARG A 160 -45.69 1.46 -12.08
C ARG A 160 -46.42 1.87 -10.81
N ILE A 161 -47.76 1.81 -10.83
CA ILE A 161 -48.59 2.13 -9.67
C ILE A 161 -48.33 1.10 -8.55
N GLU A 162 -48.27 -0.19 -8.86
CA GLU A 162 -47.88 -1.25 -7.91
C GLU A 162 -46.56 -0.93 -7.20
N HIS A 163 -45.52 -0.54 -7.96
CA HIS A 163 -44.22 -0.19 -7.37
C HIS A 163 -44.28 1.05 -6.46
N LEU A 164 -44.99 2.10 -6.88
CA LEU A 164 -45.18 3.29 -6.05
C LEU A 164 -45.89 2.95 -4.73
N LEU A 165 -46.93 2.12 -4.79
CA LEU A 165 -47.65 1.67 -3.60
C LEU A 165 -46.74 0.84 -2.68
N GLU A 166 -45.94 -0.08 -3.22
CA GLU A 166 -44.98 -0.88 -2.46
C GLU A 166 -43.94 0.02 -1.76
N THR A 167 -43.43 1.04 -2.44
CA THR A 167 -42.48 2.00 -1.83
C THR A 167 -43.09 2.81 -0.69
N ILE A 168 -44.36 3.22 -0.84
CA ILE A 168 -45.08 3.99 0.18
C ILE A 168 -45.37 3.09 1.39
N GLN A 169 -45.86 1.87 1.17
CA GLN A 169 -46.14 0.92 2.25
C GLN A 169 -44.86 0.51 2.99
N GLY A 170 -43.77 0.25 2.26
CA GLY A 170 -42.46 -0.02 2.84
C GLY A 170 -41.99 1.13 3.73
N SER A 171 -42.09 2.38 3.26
CA SER A 171 -41.71 3.55 4.06
C SER A 171 -42.52 3.72 5.34
N LYS A 172 -43.81 3.33 5.35
CA LYS A 172 -44.69 3.40 6.53
C LYS A 172 -44.40 2.32 7.58
N ILE A 173 -43.76 1.22 7.18
CA ILE A 173 -43.37 0.13 8.10
C ILE A 173 -42.06 0.47 8.84
N TYR A 174 -41.22 1.32 8.26
CA TYR A 174 -39.93 1.74 8.85
C TYR A 174 -39.96 3.15 9.47
N SER A 175 -41.14 3.78 9.56
CA SER A 175 -41.39 5.06 10.27
C SER A 175 -42.11 4.82 11.58
#